data_AF-A0AAE6XSI9-F1
#
_entry.id   AF-A0AAE6XSI9-F1
#
_cell.length_a   1.000
_cell.length_b   1.000
_cell.length_c   1.000
_cell.angle_alpha   90.00
_cell.angle_beta   90.00
_cell.angle_gamma   90.00
#
_symmetry.space_group_name_H-M   'P 1'
#
loop_
_entity.id
_entity.type
_entity.pdbx_description
1 polymer ?
#
loop_
_entity_poly.entity_id
_entity_poly.type
_entity_poly.pdbx_seq_one_letter_code
_entity_poly.pdbx_strand_id
1 'polypeptide(L)'
;MSKREDRETMGEETSDNGMRITAQILTYGDVPPSGGPARSDWLEANGLHALREAKETYDNAVMVLGREPTSLPKREAVAENYDENAVRAIQLFKVEEWKRYNARLSLGDQDLAELHEAVMASEKAALAAFNYLEDHPRAEEAHAALHDASFLKRGLFGCQIEFEQDRFWTSCRCRLGHIRRGLSVGMISEFVCTFCGKAIEDCEHVPGIAYEKTASRNEELGCTICGAVECHHEEGASYSVVATQEVKNAVLHEVSLVSRPRYPQARIVRMTLDVDQLVTPEMSREMLIKADINCDDDLGPCRGMRTA
;
A
#
# COMPACT_ATOMS: atom_id res chain seq x y z
N MET A 1 -35.19 55.71 -0.84
CA MET A 1 -34.13 55.41 -1.83
C MET A 1 -32.78 55.71 -1.20
N SER A 2 -32.18 54.71 -0.57
CA SER A 2 -30.81 54.78 -0.03
C SER A 2 -30.09 53.54 -0.56
N LYS A 3 -29.08 53.75 -1.39
CA LYS A 3 -28.27 52.71 -2.01
C LYS A 3 -27.35 52.14 -0.93
N ARG A 4 -27.60 50.90 -0.52
CA ARG A 4 -26.63 50.10 0.24
C ARG A 4 -25.57 49.65 -0.76
N GLU A 5 -24.34 50.04 -0.49
CA GLU A 5 -23.15 49.54 -1.17
C GLU A 5 -22.99 48.06 -0.83
N ASP A 6 -22.94 47.24 -1.89
CA ASP A 6 -22.61 45.83 -1.81
C ASP A 6 -21.14 45.71 -1.40
N ARG A 7 -20.95 45.24 -0.17
CA ARG A 7 -19.66 44.86 0.38
C ARG A 7 -19.29 43.52 -0.26
N GLU A 8 -18.47 43.57 -1.31
CA GLU A 8 -17.70 42.41 -1.77
C GLU A 8 -16.91 41.87 -0.58
N THR A 9 -17.38 40.74 -0.06
CA THR A 9 -16.63 39.94 0.88
C THR A 9 -15.55 39.25 0.06
N MET A 10 -14.36 39.86 0.03
CA MET A 10 -13.13 39.13 -0.23
C MET A 10 -13.11 37.98 0.77
N GLY A 11 -13.38 36.77 0.29
CA GLY A 11 -13.10 35.57 1.05
C GLY A 11 -11.61 35.60 1.37
N GLU A 12 -11.29 35.62 2.66
CA GLU A 12 -9.99 35.14 3.12
C GLU A 12 -9.85 33.73 2.56
N GLU A 13 -9.11 33.59 1.46
CA GLU A 13 -8.45 32.34 1.11
C GLU A 13 -7.52 32.06 2.29
N THR A 14 -8.04 31.34 3.29
CA THR A 14 -7.19 30.69 4.26
C THR A 14 -6.32 29.76 3.43
N SER A 15 -5.06 30.16 3.24
CA SER A 15 -4.06 29.37 2.56
C SER A 15 -3.96 28.07 3.33
N ASP A 16 -4.69 27.05 2.89
CA ASP A 16 -4.73 25.72 3.49
C ASP A 16 -3.39 25.03 3.17
N ASN A 17 -2.31 25.54 3.74
CA ASN A 17 -0.95 25.04 3.51
C ASN A 17 -0.69 23.75 4.28
N GLY A 18 -1.74 23.13 4.86
CA GLY A 18 -1.65 21.84 5.51
C GLY A 18 -1.29 20.73 4.53
N MET A 19 -0.48 19.79 5.02
CA MET A 19 -0.25 18.51 4.36
C MET A 19 -1.58 17.76 4.25
N ARG A 20 -1.96 17.36 3.03
CA ARG A 20 -3.12 16.49 2.82
C ARG A 20 -2.65 15.06 2.59
N ILE A 21 -3.39 14.12 3.15
CA ILE A 21 -3.12 12.69 3.02
C ILE A 21 -4.38 11.97 2.58
N THR A 22 -4.23 10.92 1.78
CA THR A 22 -5.23 9.86 1.69
C THR A 22 -4.62 8.62 2.31
N ALA A 23 -5.40 7.93 3.12
CA ALA A 23 -4.96 6.72 3.79
C ALA A 23 -6.02 5.64 3.67
N GLN A 24 -5.56 4.40 3.70
CA GLN A 24 -6.41 3.24 3.83
C GLN A 24 -6.79 3.06 5.30
N ILE A 25 -8.07 2.85 5.57
CA ILE A 25 -8.58 2.68 6.94
C ILE A 25 -8.80 1.19 7.25
N LEU A 26 -9.37 0.46 6.31
CA LEU A 26 -9.62 -0.98 6.38
C LEU A 26 -9.34 -1.61 5.01
N THR A 27 -9.02 -2.90 5.03
CA THR A 27 -8.95 -3.74 3.83
C THR A 27 -9.95 -4.87 4.01
N TYR A 28 -10.62 -5.25 2.93
CA TYR A 28 -11.40 -6.48 2.93
C TYR A 28 -10.47 -7.68 3.15
N GLY A 29 -10.89 -8.62 3.98
CA GLY A 29 -10.13 -9.83 4.31
C GLY A 29 -10.04 -10.06 5.81
N ASP A 30 -9.06 -10.85 6.22
CA ASP A 30 -8.90 -11.28 7.60
C ASP A 30 -8.59 -10.10 8.53
N VAL A 31 -9.33 -10.07 9.65
CA VAL A 31 -9.11 -9.10 10.71
C VAL A 31 -7.97 -9.59 11.58
N PRO A 32 -6.88 -8.81 11.77
CA PRO A 32 -5.80 -9.23 12.64
C PRO A 32 -6.31 -9.34 14.08
N PRO A 33 -5.81 -10.33 14.86
CA PRO A 33 -6.10 -10.41 16.27
C PRO A 33 -5.80 -9.09 16.99
N SER A 34 -6.57 -8.80 18.04
CA SER A 34 -6.51 -7.51 18.76
C SER A 34 -5.15 -7.27 19.44
N GLY A 35 -4.44 -8.33 19.85
CA GLY A 35 -3.15 -8.24 20.51
C GLY A 35 -2.60 -9.60 20.94
N GLY A 36 -1.50 -9.57 21.70
CA GLY A 36 -0.88 -10.76 22.30
C GLY A 36 -0.20 -11.71 21.30
N PRO A 37 0.15 -12.93 21.75
CA PRO A 37 0.87 -13.91 20.93
C PRO A 37 0.19 -14.24 19.60
N ALA A 38 -1.15 -14.42 19.62
CA ALA A 38 -1.91 -14.70 18.41
C ALA A 38 -1.78 -13.60 17.34
N ARG A 39 -1.69 -12.32 17.76
CA ARG A 39 -1.42 -11.21 16.83
C ARG A 39 -0.01 -11.31 16.27
N SER A 40 0.98 -11.56 17.12
CA SER A 40 2.38 -11.71 16.69
C SER A 40 2.53 -12.84 15.67
N ASP A 41 1.96 -14.02 15.94
CA ASP A 41 2.01 -15.17 15.03
C ASP A 41 1.31 -14.86 13.70
N TRP A 42 0.16 -14.18 13.75
CA TRP A 42 -0.56 -13.76 12.55
C TRP A 42 0.24 -12.75 11.70
N LEU A 43 0.87 -11.76 12.35
CA LEU A 43 1.72 -10.78 11.67
C LEU A 43 2.95 -11.44 11.04
N GLU A 44 3.60 -12.35 11.76
CA GLU A 44 4.74 -13.10 11.25
C GLU A 44 4.35 -13.96 10.04
N ALA A 45 3.27 -14.76 10.15
CA ALA A 45 2.82 -15.62 9.07
C ALA A 45 2.49 -14.84 7.79
N ASN A 46 1.73 -13.76 7.91
CA ASN A 46 1.37 -12.90 6.76
C ASN A 46 2.59 -12.14 6.22
N GLY A 47 3.47 -11.67 7.10
CA GLY A 47 4.69 -10.98 6.72
C GLY A 47 5.67 -11.88 5.96
N LEU A 48 5.89 -13.11 6.44
CA LEU A 48 6.74 -14.11 5.76
C LEU A 48 6.13 -14.58 4.44
N HIS A 49 4.80 -14.68 4.35
CA HIS A 49 4.14 -14.96 3.09
C HIS A 49 4.35 -13.83 2.08
N ALA A 50 4.04 -12.59 2.46
CA ALA A 50 4.22 -11.42 1.61
C ALA A 50 5.68 -11.21 1.19
N LEU A 51 6.65 -11.53 2.06
CA LEU A 51 8.07 -11.44 1.74
C LEU A 51 8.50 -12.48 0.69
N ARG A 52 7.97 -13.71 0.77
CA ARG A 52 8.19 -14.72 -0.28
C ARG A 52 7.58 -14.29 -1.60
N GLU A 53 6.33 -13.82 -1.58
CA GLU A 53 5.64 -13.32 -2.77
C GLU A 53 6.41 -12.15 -3.41
N ALA A 54 6.91 -11.21 -2.61
CA ALA A 54 7.72 -10.09 -3.08
C ALA A 54 8.98 -10.56 -3.80
N LYS A 55 9.65 -11.57 -3.25
CA LYS A 55 10.84 -12.18 -3.86
C LYS A 55 10.50 -12.92 -5.15
N GLU A 56 9.47 -13.76 -5.16
CA GLU A 56 9.07 -14.54 -6.33
C GLU A 56 8.68 -13.63 -7.50
N THR A 57 7.89 -12.60 -7.25
CA THR A 57 7.48 -11.62 -8.27
C THR A 57 8.63 -10.72 -8.71
N TYR A 58 9.58 -10.38 -7.83
CA TYR A 58 10.82 -9.69 -8.21
C TYR A 58 11.67 -10.56 -9.14
N ASP A 59 11.88 -11.83 -8.78
CA ASP A 59 12.66 -12.78 -9.57
C ASP A 59 12.01 -12.99 -10.95
N ASN A 60 10.66 -13.02 -11.02
CA ASN A 60 9.91 -13.05 -12.28
C ASN A 60 10.15 -11.78 -13.13
N ALA A 61 10.09 -10.59 -12.54
CA ALA A 61 10.39 -9.35 -13.26
C ALA A 61 11.81 -9.34 -13.84
N VAL A 62 12.80 -9.78 -13.05
CA VAL A 62 14.19 -9.91 -13.49
C VAL A 62 14.33 -10.95 -14.62
N MET A 63 13.58 -12.04 -14.56
CA MET A 63 13.56 -13.07 -15.61
C MET A 63 12.98 -12.55 -16.93
N VAL A 64 11.91 -11.75 -16.89
CA VAL A 64 11.32 -11.10 -18.09
C VAL A 64 12.30 -10.12 -18.72
N LEU A 65 13.11 -9.43 -17.93
CA LEU A 65 14.20 -8.57 -18.41
C LEU A 65 15.33 -9.34 -19.13
N GLY A 66 15.35 -10.68 -19.06
CA GLY A 66 16.23 -11.55 -19.83
C GLY A 66 17.53 -11.96 -19.10
N ARG A 67 18.42 -12.64 -19.85
CA ARG A 67 19.60 -13.36 -19.31
C ARG A 67 20.80 -12.51 -18.91
N GLU A 68 20.70 -11.17 -18.94
CA GLU A 68 21.72 -10.30 -18.36
C GLU A 68 21.28 -9.61 -17.04
N PRO A 69 20.83 -10.33 -15.99
CA PRO A 69 20.58 -9.73 -14.67
C PRO A 69 21.79 -8.93 -14.14
N THR A 70 23.00 -9.30 -14.57
CA THR A 70 24.24 -8.62 -14.21
C THR A 70 24.37 -7.21 -14.78
N SER A 71 23.54 -6.86 -15.79
CA SER A 71 23.53 -5.54 -16.42
C SER A 71 22.52 -4.57 -15.81
N LEU A 72 21.65 -5.05 -14.91
CA LEU A 72 20.71 -4.20 -14.19
C LEU A 72 21.49 -3.17 -13.37
N PRO A 73 21.07 -1.90 -13.40
CA PRO A 73 21.57 -0.91 -12.46
C PRO A 73 21.46 -1.45 -11.04
N LYS A 74 22.52 -1.28 -10.25
CA LYS A 74 22.56 -1.76 -8.87
C LYS A 74 22.20 -0.64 -7.91
N ARG A 75 21.44 -0.96 -6.87
CA ARG A 75 21.19 -0.02 -5.77
C ARG A 75 22.50 0.33 -5.07
N GLU A 76 22.66 1.60 -4.71
CA GLU A 76 23.80 2.03 -3.90
C GLU A 76 23.68 1.45 -2.49
N ALA A 77 24.80 1.04 -1.90
CA ALA A 77 24.80 0.56 -0.52
C ALA A 77 24.37 1.69 0.43
N VAL A 78 23.71 1.30 1.52
CA VAL A 78 23.40 2.25 2.61
C VAL A 78 24.72 2.66 3.26
N ALA A 79 24.98 3.97 3.33
CA ALA A 79 26.07 4.52 4.14
C ALA A 79 25.50 5.54 5.13
N GLU A 80 26.04 5.53 6.35
CA GLU A 80 25.47 6.26 7.49
C GLU A 80 25.58 7.80 7.40
N ASN A 81 26.30 8.35 6.41
CA ASN A 81 26.68 9.77 6.42
C ASN A 81 26.61 10.47 5.05
N TYR A 82 25.60 10.17 4.24
CA TYR A 82 25.37 10.97 3.04
C TYR A 82 24.69 12.29 3.39
N ASP A 83 25.31 13.42 3.01
CA ASP A 83 24.63 14.70 2.97
C ASP A 83 23.59 14.75 1.82
N GLU A 84 22.73 15.76 1.83
CA GLU A 84 21.64 15.84 0.85
C GLU A 84 22.12 16.00 -0.60
N ASN A 85 23.24 16.69 -0.80
CA ASN A 85 23.83 16.87 -2.12
C ASN A 85 24.40 15.56 -2.66
N ALA A 86 25.04 14.76 -1.80
CA ALA A 86 25.56 13.45 -2.15
C ALA A 86 24.44 12.48 -2.52
N VAL A 87 23.35 12.45 -1.74
CA VAL A 87 22.15 11.65 -2.08
C VAL A 87 21.59 12.10 -3.44
N ARG A 88 21.45 13.41 -3.67
CA ARG A 88 20.93 13.93 -4.93
C ARG A 88 21.83 13.60 -6.12
N ALA A 89 23.15 13.69 -5.95
CA ALA A 89 24.11 13.32 -6.98
C ALA A 89 24.01 11.83 -7.35
N ILE A 90 23.86 10.94 -6.35
CA ILE A 90 23.66 9.50 -6.57
C ILE A 90 22.34 9.26 -7.32
N GLN A 91 21.24 9.89 -6.90
CA GLN A 91 19.95 9.79 -7.58
C GLN A 91 20.04 10.19 -9.05
N LEU A 92 20.64 11.35 -9.35
CA LEU A 92 20.83 11.83 -10.72
C LEU A 92 21.69 10.86 -11.56
N PHE A 93 22.75 10.31 -10.97
CA PHE A 93 23.57 9.29 -11.61
C PHE A 93 22.75 8.03 -11.93
N LYS A 94 21.93 7.54 -10.99
CA LYS A 94 21.07 6.37 -11.18
C LYS A 94 19.97 6.60 -12.19
N VAL A 95 19.39 7.80 -12.25
CA VAL A 95 18.44 8.16 -13.32
C VAL A 95 19.08 7.99 -14.69
N GLU A 96 20.32 8.48 -14.86
CA GLU A 96 21.05 8.35 -16.11
C GLU A 96 21.46 6.89 -16.43
N GLU A 97 21.85 6.12 -15.42
CA GLU A 97 22.12 4.67 -15.54
C GLU A 97 20.89 3.91 -16.06
N TRP A 98 19.72 4.17 -15.47
CA TRP A 98 18.44 3.60 -15.90
C TRP A 98 18.03 4.05 -17.30
N LYS A 99 18.22 5.33 -17.67
CA LYS A 99 17.97 5.80 -19.04
C LYS A 99 18.78 5.00 -20.08
N ARG A 100 20.07 4.76 -19.81
CA ARG A 100 20.94 3.97 -20.69
C ARG A 100 20.55 2.49 -20.72
N TYR A 101 20.07 1.95 -19.61
CA TYR A 101 19.54 0.60 -19.56
C TYR A 101 18.27 0.48 -20.42
N ASN A 102 17.29 1.35 -20.18
CA ASN A 102 16.00 1.36 -20.89
C ASN A 102 16.17 1.62 -22.40
N ALA A 103 17.13 2.44 -22.81
CA ALA A 103 17.43 2.68 -24.23
C ALA A 103 17.93 1.42 -24.98
N ARG A 104 18.44 0.43 -24.26
CA ARG A 104 18.88 -0.87 -24.81
C ARG A 104 17.83 -1.97 -24.64
N LEU A 105 16.83 -1.72 -23.81
CA LEU A 105 15.77 -2.68 -23.53
C LEU A 105 14.86 -2.77 -24.75
N SER A 106 14.74 -3.97 -25.31
CA SER A 106 13.86 -4.26 -26.44
C SER A 106 12.94 -5.40 -26.02
N LEU A 107 11.74 -5.03 -25.55
CA LEU A 107 10.68 -5.94 -25.15
C LEU A 107 9.50 -5.77 -26.11
N GLY A 108 8.80 -6.87 -26.41
CA GLY A 108 7.50 -6.78 -27.07
C GLY A 108 6.44 -6.25 -26.11
N ASP A 109 5.30 -5.79 -26.63
CA ASP A 109 4.20 -5.24 -25.81
C ASP A 109 3.71 -6.22 -24.75
N GLN A 110 3.69 -7.53 -25.06
CA GLN A 110 3.30 -8.57 -24.12
C GLN A 110 4.31 -8.70 -22.96
N ASP A 111 5.61 -8.76 -23.27
CA ASP A 111 6.65 -8.86 -22.25
C ASP A 111 6.71 -7.59 -21.39
N LEU A 112 6.45 -6.42 -21.98
CA LEU A 112 6.37 -5.16 -21.24
C LEU A 112 5.18 -5.15 -20.26
N ALA A 113 4.02 -5.66 -20.66
CA ALA A 113 2.85 -5.79 -19.80
C ALA A 113 3.10 -6.78 -18.65
N GLU A 114 3.69 -7.93 -18.94
CA GLU A 114 4.08 -8.94 -17.95
C GLU A 114 5.10 -8.38 -16.96
N LEU A 115 6.12 -7.68 -17.44
CA LEU A 115 7.11 -7.00 -16.61
C LEU A 115 6.47 -5.97 -15.69
N HIS A 116 5.56 -5.14 -16.23
CA HIS A 116 4.86 -4.14 -15.44
C HIS A 116 4.02 -4.78 -14.33
N GLU A 117 3.28 -5.84 -14.63
CA GLU A 117 2.50 -6.58 -13.65
C GLU A 117 3.39 -7.17 -12.55
N ALA A 118 4.48 -7.84 -12.92
CA ALA A 118 5.41 -8.46 -11.98
C ALA A 118 6.08 -7.43 -11.05
N VAL A 119 6.52 -6.29 -11.59
CA VAL A 119 7.14 -5.20 -10.81
C VAL A 119 6.14 -4.58 -9.83
N MET A 120 4.90 -4.35 -10.28
CA MET A 120 3.85 -3.76 -9.43
C MET A 120 3.38 -4.72 -8.33
N ALA A 121 3.32 -6.03 -8.63
CA ALA A 121 3.04 -7.08 -7.67
C ALA A 121 4.17 -7.19 -6.63
N SER A 122 5.43 -7.17 -7.06
CA SER A 122 6.60 -7.21 -6.17
C SER A 122 6.64 -6.04 -5.20
N GLU A 123 6.45 -4.81 -5.68
CA GLU A 123 6.43 -3.63 -4.81
C GLU A 123 5.26 -3.68 -3.81
N LYS A 124 4.09 -4.17 -4.26
CA LYS A 124 2.91 -4.31 -3.39
C LYS A 124 3.15 -5.33 -2.28
N ALA A 125 3.66 -6.50 -2.62
CA ALA A 125 3.97 -7.57 -1.67
C ALA A 125 5.11 -7.16 -0.72
N ALA A 126 6.12 -6.46 -1.22
CA ALA A 126 7.22 -5.96 -0.40
C ALA A 126 6.76 -4.90 0.62
N LEU A 127 5.90 -3.96 0.20
CA LEU A 127 5.28 -3.01 1.13
C LEU A 127 4.42 -3.75 2.18
N ALA A 128 3.68 -4.77 1.75
CA ALA A 128 2.87 -5.56 2.67
C ALA A 128 3.74 -6.26 3.72
N ALA A 129 4.83 -6.92 3.30
CA ALA A 129 5.81 -7.55 4.18
C ALA A 129 6.41 -6.56 5.16
N PHE A 130 6.82 -5.38 4.67
CA PHE A 130 7.38 -4.31 5.48
C PHE A 130 6.41 -3.82 6.56
N ASN A 131 5.14 -3.69 6.22
CA ASN A 131 4.08 -3.30 7.16
C ASN A 131 3.80 -4.39 8.22
N TYR A 132 3.77 -5.67 7.82
CA TYR A 132 3.52 -6.79 8.74
C TYR A 132 4.68 -7.05 9.69
N LEU A 133 5.91 -6.93 9.19
CA LEU A 133 7.15 -7.28 9.91
C LEU A 133 7.82 -6.07 10.59
N GLU A 134 7.11 -4.96 10.78
CA GLU A 134 7.67 -3.69 11.26
C GLU A 134 8.45 -3.82 12.59
N ASP A 135 7.96 -4.66 13.50
CA ASP A 135 8.56 -4.93 14.82
C ASP A 135 9.15 -6.36 14.92
N HIS A 136 9.40 -7.01 13.78
CA HIS A 136 9.88 -8.39 13.71
C HIS A 136 11.40 -8.44 13.47
N PRO A 137 12.15 -9.50 13.88
CA PRO A 137 13.57 -9.65 13.57
C PRO A 137 13.94 -9.63 12.07
N ARG A 138 12.95 -9.79 11.18
CA ARG A 138 13.09 -9.69 9.71
C ARG A 138 12.66 -8.33 9.13
N ALA A 139 12.46 -7.32 9.96
CA ALA A 139 12.11 -5.96 9.53
C ALA A 139 13.06 -5.44 8.43
N GLU A 140 14.37 -5.61 8.64
CA GLU A 140 15.40 -5.17 7.68
C GLU A 140 15.36 -5.95 6.36
N GLU A 141 15.01 -7.23 6.39
CA GLU A 141 14.85 -8.06 5.18
C GLU A 141 13.67 -7.55 4.35
N ALA A 142 12.53 -7.26 5.00
CA ALA A 142 11.36 -6.69 4.33
C ALA A 142 11.61 -5.25 3.84
N HIS A 143 12.38 -4.48 4.59
CA HIS A 143 12.80 -3.13 4.20
C HIS A 143 13.70 -3.15 2.96
N ALA A 144 14.66 -4.08 2.91
CA ALA A 144 15.50 -4.29 1.73
C ALA A 144 14.67 -4.71 0.51
N ALA A 145 13.73 -5.64 0.68
CA ALA A 145 12.83 -6.08 -0.39
C ALA A 145 11.99 -4.92 -0.97
N LEU A 146 11.47 -4.03 -0.12
CA LEU A 146 10.74 -2.83 -0.56
C LEU A 146 11.63 -1.90 -1.39
N HIS A 147 12.87 -1.67 -0.95
CA HIS A 147 13.82 -0.86 -1.70
C HIS A 147 14.19 -1.48 -3.04
N ASP A 148 14.43 -2.79 -3.10
CA ASP A 148 14.83 -3.46 -4.33
C ASP A 148 13.67 -3.43 -5.36
N ALA A 149 12.44 -3.70 -4.92
CA ALA A 149 11.25 -3.62 -5.76
C ALA A 149 10.94 -2.18 -6.23
N SER A 150 11.00 -1.19 -5.34
CA SER A 150 10.78 0.21 -5.71
C SER A 150 11.90 0.78 -6.57
N PHE A 151 13.16 0.37 -6.38
CA PHE A 151 14.28 0.75 -7.24
C PHE A 151 14.06 0.26 -8.68
N LEU A 152 13.62 -1.00 -8.84
CA LEU A 152 13.29 -1.59 -10.13
C LEU A 152 12.11 -0.87 -10.81
N LYS A 153 11.02 -0.64 -10.07
CA LYS A 153 9.86 0.11 -10.57
C LYS A 153 10.23 1.52 -10.99
N ARG A 154 10.92 2.27 -10.14
CA ARG A 154 11.33 3.64 -10.43
C ARG A 154 12.23 3.70 -11.65
N GLY A 155 13.14 2.74 -11.79
CA GLY A 155 14.05 2.64 -12.93
C GLY A 155 13.36 2.39 -14.27
N LEU A 156 12.39 1.47 -14.30
CA LEU A 156 11.72 1.03 -15.53
C LEU A 156 10.53 1.92 -15.91
N PHE A 157 9.67 2.23 -14.94
CA PHE A 157 8.35 2.82 -15.17
C PHE A 157 8.17 4.20 -14.53
N GLY A 158 9.10 4.60 -13.67
CA GLY A 158 8.96 5.84 -12.90
C GLY A 158 8.09 5.71 -11.66
N CYS A 159 8.03 6.81 -10.90
CA CYS A 159 7.17 6.99 -9.74
C CYS A 159 6.53 8.38 -9.88
N GLN A 160 5.52 8.49 -10.73
CA GLN A 160 4.95 9.76 -11.16
C GLN A 160 4.44 10.60 -9.97
N ILE A 161 4.70 11.90 -10.02
CA ILE A 161 4.13 12.90 -9.14
C ILE A 161 2.99 13.57 -9.91
N GLU A 162 1.78 13.46 -9.36
CA GLU A 162 0.56 13.93 -10.03
C GLU A 162 0.23 15.35 -9.57
N PHE A 163 -0.18 16.22 -10.49
CA PHE A 163 -0.71 17.53 -10.15
C PHE A 163 -2.25 17.48 -10.19
N GLU A 164 -2.89 17.51 -9.02
CA GLU A 164 -4.33 17.44 -8.86
C GLU A 164 -4.78 18.45 -7.79
N GLN A 165 -5.88 19.19 -8.06
CA GLN A 165 -6.45 20.16 -7.12
C GLN A 165 -5.43 21.19 -6.61
N ASP A 166 -4.62 21.73 -7.53
CA ASP A 166 -3.56 22.70 -7.28
C ASP A 166 -2.43 22.22 -6.33
N ARG A 167 -2.23 20.89 -6.25
CA ARG A 167 -1.19 20.28 -5.40
C ARG A 167 -0.49 19.15 -6.13
N PHE A 168 0.78 18.96 -5.78
CA PHE A 168 1.54 17.80 -6.19
C PHE A 168 1.30 16.65 -5.22
N TRP A 169 1.01 15.47 -5.73
CA TRP A 169 0.74 14.26 -4.96
C TRP A 169 1.78 13.21 -5.29
N THR A 170 2.24 12.49 -4.26
CA THR A 170 3.01 11.27 -4.44
C THR A 170 2.25 10.06 -3.90
N SER A 171 2.31 8.97 -4.65
CA SER A 171 1.85 7.62 -4.26
C SER A 171 3.01 6.61 -4.20
N CYS A 172 4.26 7.10 -4.20
CA CYS A 172 5.46 6.26 -4.10
C CYS A 172 5.44 5.44 -2.80
N ARG A 173 5.31 4.11 -2.94
CA ARG A 173 5.11 3.20 -1.82
C ARG A 173 6.30 3.16 -0.88
N CYS A 174 7.52 3.22 -1.40
CA CYS A 174 8.72 3.22 -0.57
C CYS A 174 8.85 4.54 0.22
N ARG A 175 8.67 5.71 -0.40
CA ARG A 175 8.62 7.00 0.32
C ARG A 175 7.54 7.02 1.40
N LEU A 176 6.32 6.57 1.09
CA LEU A 176 5.22 6.52 2.05
C LEU A 176 5.46 5.49 3.16
N GLY A 177 6.11 4.37 2.85
CA GLY A 177 6.48 3.34 3.83
C GLY A 177 7.34 3.89 4.97
N HIS A 178 8.25 4.83 4.70
CA HIS A 178 9.10 5.44 5.74
C HIS A 178 8.35 6.36 6.72
N ILE A 179 7.11 6.77 6.42
CA ILE A 179 6.33 7.65 7.31
C ILE A 179 5.81 6.87 8.53
N ARG A 180 5.71 5.53 8.47
CA ARG A 180 5.29 4.65 9.58
C ARG A 180 4.10 5.18 10.39
N ARG A 181 3.14 5.81 9.71
CA ARG A 181 1.85 6.24 10.24
C ARG A 181 0.74 5.55 9.49
N GLY A 182 -0.35 5.26 10.20
CA GLY A 182 -1.53 4.64 9.65
C GLY A 182 -2.78 5.04 10.40
N LEU A 183 -3.93 4.62 9.91
CA LEU A 183 -5.20 4.89 10.54
C LEU A 183 -5.65 3.66 11.33
N SER A 184 -6.07 3.86 12.56
CA SER A 184 -6.72 2.84 13.36
C SER A 184 -8.14 3.28 13.67
N VAL A 185 -9.07 2.36 13.45
CA VAL A 185 -10.48 2.58 13.72
C VAL A 185 -10.80 2.20 15.16
N GLY A 186 -11.31 3.17 15.93
CA GLY A 186 -12.02 2.90 17.17
C GLY A 186 -13.48 2.64 16.85
N MET A 187 -13.92 1.38 16.95
CA MET A 187 -15.31 0.99 16.76
C MET A 187 -15.72 -0.11 17.73
N ILE A 188 -17.02 -0.15 18.03
CA ILE A 188 -17.66 -1.29 18.68
C ILE A 188 -18.30 -2.14 17.59
N SER A 189 -18.07 -3.46 17.62
CA SER A 189 -18.62 -4.39 16.64
C SER A 189 -18.83 -5.75 17.27
N GLU A 190 -19.84 -6.47 16.78
CA GLU A 190 -20.06 -7.88 17.09
C GLU A 190 -19.43 -8.73 15.98
N PHE A 191 -18.61 -9.71 16.34
CA PHE A 191 -18.09 -10.67 15.38
C PHE A 191 -18.91 -11.94 15.46
N VAL A 192 -19.55 -12.31 14.35
CA VAL A 192 -20.32 -13.55 14.27
C VAL A 192 -19.67 -14.53 13.30
N CYS A 193 -19.77 -15.82 13.61
CA CYS A 193 -19.31 -16.87 12.72
C CYS A 193 -20.22 -16.96 11.48
N THR A 194 -19.67 -16.89 10.27
CA THR A 194 -20.46 -17.04 9.04
C THR A 194 -21.04 -18.44 8.87
N PHE A 195 -20.46 -19.43 9.55
CA PHE A 195 -20.95 -20.81 9.52
C PHE A 195 -22.23 -20.99 10.35
N CYS A 196 -22.21 -20.66 11.64
CA CYS A 196 -23.34 -20.91 12.57
C CYS A 196 -24.12 -19.67 13.02
N GLY A 197 -23.65 -18.46 12.70
CA GLY A 197 -24.28 -17.19 13.06
C GLY A 197 -24.12 -16.75 14.53
N LYS A 198 -23.46 -17.56 15.37
CA LYS A 198 -23.20 -17.21 16.79
C LYS A 198 -22.06 -16.22 16.92
N ALA A 199 -22.02 -15.50 18.03
CA ALA A 199 -20.84 -14.71 18.43
C ALA A 199 -19.59 -15.60 18.46
N ILE A 200 -18.45 -15.06 18.02
CA ILE A 200 -17.20 -15.83 17.90
C ILE A 200 -16.74 -16.39 19.25
N GLU A 201 -16.96 -15.66 20.34
CA GLU A 201 -16.68 -16.10 21.70
C GLU A 201 -17.53 -17.31 22.15
N ASP A 202 -18.69 -17.53 21.55
CA ASP A 202 -19.64 -18.61 21.88
C ASP A 202 -19.64 -19.73 20.82
N CYS A 203 -18.71 -19.68 19.86
CA CYS A 203 -18.68 -20.56 18.70
C CYS A 203 -17.52 -21.57 18.79
N GLU A 204 -17.77 -22.82 18.38
CA GLU A 204 -16.73 -23.88 18.31
C GLU A 204 -15.97 -23.92 16.97
N HIS A 205 -16.36 -23.10 15.99
CA HIS A 205 -15.77 -23.08 14.66
C HIS A 205 -14.54 -22.17 14.66
N VAL A 206 -13.41 -22.73 14.21
CA VAL A 206 -12.15 -21.99 14.09
C VAL A 206 -12.14 -21.30 12.72
N PRO A 207 -11.96 -19.96 12.66
CA PRO A 207 -11.84 -19.26 11.39
C PRO A 207 -10.75 -19.85 10.50
N GLY A 208 -11.02 -19.99 9.20
CA GLY A 208 -10.11 -20.57 8.22
C GLY A 208 -10.19 -22.10 8.09
N ILE A 209 -10.96 -22.78 8.95
CA ILE A 209 -11.20 -24.22 8.84
C ILE A 209 -12.51 -24.50 8.07
N ALA A 210 -12.48 -25.50 7.20
CA ALA A 210 -13.64 -25.95 6.44
C ALA A 210 -14.51 -26.93 7.25
N TYR A 211 -15.82 -26.74 7.18
CA TYR A 211 -16.82 -27.56 7.84
C TYR A 211 -17.94 -27.92 6.85
N GLU A 212 -18.57 -29.08 7.03
CA GLU A 212 -19.71 -29.49 6.21
C GLU A 212 -20.99 -28.75 6.65
N LYS A 213 -21.58 -27.98 5.73
CA LYS A 213 -22.83 -27.25 5.93
C LYS A 213 -23.88 -27.73 4.96
N THR A 214 -25.04 -28.14 5.47
CA THR A 214 -26.20 -28.41 4.63
C THR A 214 -26.82 -27.09 4.18
N ALA A 215 -26.96 -26.92 2.86
CA ALA A 215 -27.55 -25.73 2.27
C ALA A 215 -29.04 -25.61 2.63
N SER A 216 -29.42 -24.39 2.99
CA SER A 216 -30.79 -24.00 3.29
C SER A 216 -31.01 -22.53 2.91
N ARG A 217 -32.25 -22.05 3.02
CA ARG A 217 -32.60 -20.64 2.84
C ARG A 217 -32.88 -20.00 4.19
N ASN A 218 -32.35 -18.80 4.39
CA ASN A 218 -32.69 -17.97 5.55
C ASN A 218 -34.06 -17.29 5.37
N GLU A 219 -34.50 -16.50 6.35
CA GLU A 219 -35.78 -15.79 6.34
C GLU A 219 -35.91 -14.77 5.19
N GLU A 220 -34.79 -14.28 4.67
CA GLU A 220 -34.71 -13.34 3.54
C GLU A 220 -34.53 -14.05 2.18
N LEU A 221 -34.70 -15.39 2.14
CA LEU A 221 -34.48 -16.25 0.96
C LEU A 221 -33.02 -16.32 0.47
N GLY A 222 -32.07 -15.78 1.25
CA GLY A 222 -30.64 -15.92 1.01
C GLY A 222 -30.15 -17.34 1.28
N CYS A 223 -29.30 -17.87 0.39
CA CYS A 223 -28.63 -19.15 0.57
C CYS A 223 -27.67 -19.10 1.77
N THR A 224 -27.71 -20.10 2.66
CA THR A 224 -26.82 -20.15 3.83
C THR A 224 -25.36 -20.50 3.51
N ILE A 225 -25.05 -20.85 2.26
CA ILE A 225 -23.69 -21.14 1.77
C ILE A 225 -23.00 -19.89 1.21
N CYS A 226 -23.67 -19.12 0.37
CA CYS A 226 -23.07 -17.94 -0.31
C CYS A 226 -23.76 -16.59 -0.03
N GLY A 227 -24.89 -16.59 0.69
CA GLY A 227 -25.67 -15.38 0.99
C GLY A 227 -26.55 -14.88 -0.14
N ALA A 228 -26.38 -15.34 -1.38
CA ALA A 228 -27.15 -14.88 -2.53
C ALA A 228 -28.60 -15.43 -2.54
N VAL A 229 -29.55 -14.61 -3.00
CA VAL A 229 -30.94 -15.03 -3.22
C VAL A 229 -31.03 -16.05 -4.36
N GLU A 230 -30.34 -15.79 -5.47
CA GLU A 230 -30.24 -16.71 -6.60
C GLU A 230 -28.84 -17.33 -6.67
N CYS A 231 -28.76 -18.66 -6.61
CA CYS A 231 -27.50 -19.40 -6.68
C CYS A 231 -27.72 -20.87 -7.07
N HIS A 232 -26.65 -21.57 -7.43
CA HIS A 232 -26.68 -22.99 -7.81
C HIS A 232 -26.61 -23.96 -6.62
N HIS A 233 -26.65 -23.48 -5.38
CA HIS A 233 -26.68 -24.36 -4.20
C HIS A 233 -28.08 -24.97 -4.01
N GLU A 234 -28.15 -26.30 -4.02
CA GLU A 234 -29.38 -27.07 -3.86
C GLU A 234 -29.71 -27.22 -2.37
N GLU A 235 -30.96 -26.91 -1.98
CA GLU A 235 -31.40 -27.10 -0.59
C GLU A 235 -31.31 -28.57 -0.16
N GLY A 236 -30.72 -28.82 1.01
CA GLY A 236 -30.49 -30.16 1.54
C GLY A 236 -29.16 -30.80 1.11
N ALA A 237 -28.45 -30.26 0.12
CA ALA A 237 -27.11 -30.72 -0.24
C ALA A 237 -26.05 -30.21 0.75
N SER A 238 -25.01 -31.01 1.00
CA SER A 238 -23.89 -30.62 1.87
C SER A 238 -22.75 -30.01 1.07
N TYR A 239 -22.21 -28.91 1.57
CA TYR A 239 -21.09 -28.19 0.98
C TYR A 239 -20.02 -27.96 2.03
N SER A 240 -18.75 -28.06 1.61
CA SER A 240 -17.62 -27.69 2.45
C SER A 240 -17.48 -26.16 2.46
N VAL A 241 -17.67 -25.55 3.63
CA VAL A 241 -17.64 -24.09 3.82
C VAL A 241 -16.57 -23.73 4.84
N VAL A 242 -15.68 -22.80 4.46
CA VAL A 242 -14.68 -22.25 5.37
C VAL A 242 -15.37 -21.31 6.35
N ALA A 243 -15.25 -21.59 7.65
CA ALA A 243 -15.75 -20.68 8.67
C ALA A 243 -14.96 -19.37 8.62
N THR A 244 -15.67 -18.25 8.51
CA THR A 244 -15.10 -16.90 8.55
C THR A 244 -15.83 -16.07 9.60
N GLN A 245 -15.38 -14.83 9.79
CA GLN A 245 -15.99 -13.88 10.70
C GLN A 245 -16.69 -12.79 9.89
N GLU A 246 -17.92 -12.47 10.29
CA GLU A 246 -18.66 -11.32 9.79
C GLU A 246 -18.78 -10.29 10.92
N VAL A 247 -18.57 -9.01 10.56
CA VAL A 247 -18.75 -7.89 11.48
C VAL A 247 -20.20 -7.41 11.40
N LYS A 248 -20.92 -7.48 12.52
CA LYS A 248 -22.28 -6.95 12.68
C LYS A 248 -22.31 -5.78 13.66
N ASN A 249 -23.34 -4.94 13.51
CA ASN A 249 -23.63 -3.83 14.42
C ASN A 249 -22.43 -2.89 14.66
N ALA A 250 -21.63 -2.66 13.61
CA ALA A 250 -20.44 -1.83 13.71
C ALA A 250 -20.81 -0.36 13.92
N VAL A 251 -20.38 0.21 15.05
CA VAL A 251 -20.51 1.63 15.37
C VAL A 251 -19.13 2.26 15.39
N LEU A 252 -18.87 3.12 14.41
CA LEU A 252 -17.63 3.89 14.30
C LEU A 252 -17.63 5.05 15.31
N HIS A 253 -16.63 5.09 16.18
CA HIS A 253 -16.46 6.20 17.15
C HIS A 253 -15.37 7.17 16.71
N GLU A 254 -14.23 6.65 16.26
CA GLU A 254 -13.09 7.47 15.88
C GLU A 254 -12.22 6.81 14.81
N VAL A 255 -11.45 7.64 14.12
CA VAL A 255 -10.35 7.23 13.26
C VAL A 255 -9.10 8.00 13.68
N SER A 256 -8.14 7.28 14.24
CA SER A 256 -6.96 7.86 14.87
C SER A 256 -5.71 7.61 14.03
N LEU A 257 -4.90 8.64 13.82
CA LEU A 257 -3.59 8.52 13.17
C LEU A 257 -2.57 8.00 14.19
N VAL A 258 -2.08 6.77 13.99
CA VAL A 258 -1.21 6.06 14.93
C VAL A 258 0.05 5.54 14.22
N SER A 259 1.10 5.22 14.97
CA SER A 259 2.30 4.57 14.40
C SER A 259 2.04 3.11 14.01
N ARG A 260 1.27 2.39 14.83
CA ARG A 260 0.99 0.96 14.68
C ARG A 260 -0.52 0.74 14.54
N PRO A 261 -1.08 0.89 13.32
CA PRO A 261 -2.51 0.67 13.11
C PRO A 261 -2.90 -0.78 13.45
N ARG A 262 -4.13 -0.98 13.92
CA ARG A 262 -4.64 -2.34 14.18
C ARG A 262 -4.52 -3.22 12.92
N TYR A 263 -4.84 -2.66 11.76
CA TYR A 263 -4.58 -3.27 10.45
C TYR A 263 -3.23 -2.76 9.91
N PRO A 264 -2.20 -3.61 9.78
CA PRO A 264 -0.87 -3.17 9.35
C PRO A 264 -0.84 -2.45 8.00
N GLN A 265 -1.78 -2.80 7.10
CA GLN A 265 -1.92 -2.20 5.78
C GLN A 265 -2.75 -0.91 5.76
N ALA A 266 -3.37 -0.51 6.88
CA ALA A 266 -4.13 0.75 6.98
C ALA A 266 -3.18 1.96 7.07
N ARG A 267 -2.47 2.23 5.98
CA ARG A 267 -1.39 3.22 5.87
C ARG A 267 -1.76 4.36 4.94
N ILE A 268 -0.96 5.42 4.96
CA ILE A 268 -1.03 6.52 3.98
C ILE A 268 -0.71 5.96 2.59
N VAL A 269 -1.59 6.22 1.62
CA VAL A 269 -1.46 5.74 0.22
C VAL A 269 -1.14 6.86 -0.77
N ARG A 270 -1.40 8.12 -0.39
CA ARG A 270 -0.89 9.31 -1.09
C ARG A 270 -0.79 10.48 -0.14
N MET A 271 0.15 11.38 -0.42
CA MET A 271 0.30 12.63 0.32
C MET A 271 0.66 13.77 -0.63
N THR A 272 0.32 14.99 -0.23
CA THR A 272 0.78 16.19 -0.93
C THR A 272 2.26 16.43 -0.65
N LEU A 273 2.96 16.90 -1.69
CA LEU A 273 4.33 17.37 -1.61
C LEU A 273 4.35 18.89 -1.56
N ASP A 274 5.32 19.43 -0.83
CA ASP A 274 5.62 20.84 -0.90
C ASP A 274 6.33 21.13 -2.23
N VAL A 275 5.91 22.20 -2.91
CA VAL A 275 6.48 22.61 -4.20
C VAL A 275 7.96 22.95 -4.05
N ASP A 276 8.35 23.50 -2.89
CA ASP A 276 9.74 23.85 -2.59
C ASP A 276 10.65 22.61 -2.51
N GLN A 277 10.08 21.41 -2.31
CA GLN A 277 10.83 20.15 -2.38
C GLN A 277 11.02 19.64 -3.81
N LEU A 278 10.29 20.18 -4.78
CA LEU A 278 10.28 19.75 -6.18
C LEU A 278 11.01 20.72 -7.10
N VAL A 279 10.98 22.01 -6.78
CA VAL A 279 11.56 23.08 -7.58
C VAL A 279 13.09 23.08 -7.44
N THR A 280 13.81 22.98 -8.57
CA THR A 280 15.17 23.52 -8.65
C THR A 280 15.10 25.01 -8.98
N PRO A 281 16.11 25.84 -8.65
CA PRO A 281 16.08 27.28 -8.94
C PRO A 281 15.73 27.65 -10.39
N GLU A 282 15.90 26.72 -11.32
CA GLU A 282 15.66 26.86 -12.75
C GLU A 282 14.24 26.46 -13.22
N MET A 283 13.42 25.83 -12.37
CA MET A 283 12.10 25.32 -12.76
C MET A 283 10.96 26.18 -12.21
N SER A 284 10.11 26.71 -13.10
CA SER A 284 8.87 27.37 -12.66
C SER A 284 7.80 26.35 -12.27
N ARG A 285 6.85 26.76 -11.42
CA ARG A 285 5.67 25.94 -11.09
C ARG A 285 4.91 25.50 -12.36
N GLU A 286 4.77 26.38 -13.35
CA GLU A 286 4.15 26.05 -14.63
C GLU A 286 4.91 24.99 -15.42
N MET A 287 6.24 24.98 -15.34
CA MET A 287 7.05 23.92 -15.94
C MET A 287 6.84 22.60 -15.22
N LEU A 288 6.77 22.61 -13.88
CA LEU A 288 6.51 21.41 -13.09
C LEU A 288 5.16 20.78 -13.42
N ILE A 289 4.10 21.58 -13.56
CA ILE A 289 2.76 21.09 -13.91
C ILE A 289 2.74 20.37 -15.26
N LYS A 290 3.59 20.79 -16.22
CA LYS A 290 3.68 20.21 -17.56
C LYS A 290 4.72 19.11 -17.67
N ALA A 291 5.61 18.98 -16.68
CA ALA A 291 6.68 18.01 -16.69
C ALA A 291 6.20 16.65 -16.18
N ASP A 292 6.76 15.58 -16.74
CA ASP A 292 6.62 14.24 -16.19
C ASP A 292 7.60 14.06 -15.02
N ILE A 293 7.21 14.58 -13.86
CA ILE A 293 8.04 14.57 -12.65
C ILE A 293 7.89 13.22 -11.98
N ASN A 294 9.03 12.64 -11.59
CA ASN A 294 9.10 11.39 -10.88
C ASN A 294 9.76 11.58 -9.51
N CYS A 295 9.29 10.85 -8.50
CA CYS A 295 9.94 10.73 -7.21
C CYS A 295 11.24 9.94 -7.36
N ASP A 296 12.38 10.46 -6.87
CA ASP A 296 13.69 9.80 -6.97
C ASP A 296 14.17 9.20 -5.65
N ASP A 297 13.35 9.24 -4.59
CA ASP A 297 13.73 8.76 -3.24
C ASP A 297 14.26 7.32 -3.26
N ASP A 298 13.73 6.48 -4.16
CA ASP A 298 14.07 5.06 -4.25
C ASP A 298 15.40 4.77 -4.95
N LEU A 299 15.96 5.76 -5.67
CA LEU A 299 17.22 5.65 -6.40
C LEU A 299 18.46 5.99 -5.57
N GLY A 300 18.25 6.68 -4.44
CA GLY A 300 19.32 7.08 -3.52
C GLY A 300 19.57 6.06 -2.41
N PRO A 301 20.64 6.23 -1.63
CA PRO A 301 20.80 5.50 -0.39
C PRO A 301 19.67 5.84 0.59
N CYS A 302 19.11 4.82 1.24
CA CYS A 302 18.09 5.01 2.25
C CYS A 302 18.68 5.68 3.51
N ARG A 303 17.99 6.68 4.06
CA ARG A 303 18.36 7.35 5.32
C ARG A 303 17.76 6.66 6.56
N GLY A 304 17.20 5.47 6.40
CA GLY A 304 16.40 4.81 7.43
C GLY A 304 15.02 5.45 7.60
N MET A 305 14.42 5.27 8.78
CA MET A 305 13.08 5.76 9.08
C MET A 305 13.10 7.27 9.36
N ARG A 306 12.17 8.01 8.75
CA ARG A 306 11.98 9.43 9.06
C ARG A 306 11.13 9.55 10.33
N THR A 307 11.66 10.14 11.38
CA THR A 307 10.82 10.63 12.48
C THR A 307 10.10 11.88 11.97
N ALA A 308 8.84 11.72 11.55
CA ALA A 308 7.95 12.83 11.25
C ALA A 308 7.63 13.64 12.51
#